data_AF-A0A962SS37-F1
#
_entry.id   AF-A0A962SS37-F1
#
_cell.length_a   1.000
_cell.length_b   1.000
_cell.length_c   1.000
_cell.angle_alpha   90.00
_cell.angle_beta   90.00
_cell.angle_gamma   90.00
#
_symmetry.space_group_name_H-M   'P 1'
#
loop_
_entity.id
_entity.type
_entity.pdbx_description
1 polymer ?
#
loop_
_entity_poly.entity_id
_entity_poly.type
_entity_poly.pdbx_seq_one_letter_code
_entity_poly.pdbx_strand_id
1 'polypeptide(L)'
;YQSQSPYGKRYFLSVAHKTTNLACINTTKLKAFPVLLPPMDQQKDIVDACFSIDGKIRVARAKQASLQDLFRTLLHELMTAKIRVHNLDFPIGGEQAA
;
A
#
# COMPACT_ATOMS: atom_id res chain seq x y z
N TYR A 1 6.94 11.41 -3.83
CA TYR A 1 7.14 11.27 -2.37
C TYR A 1 6.83 12.54 -1.57
N GLN A 2 7.48 13.68 -1.82
CA GLN A 2 7.31 14.88 -0.99
C GLN A 2 5.87 15.44 -0.93
N SER A 3 5.13 15.43 -2.05
CA SER A 3 3.71 15.82 -2.07
C SER A 3 2.82 14.92 -1.18
N GLN A 4 3.13 13.62 -1.11
CA GLN A 4 2.37 12.66 -0.32
C GLN A 4 2.78 12.65 1.17
N SER A 5 3.91 13.28 1.51
CA SER A 5 4.39 13.37 2.89
C SER A 5 3.44 14.20 3.76
N PRO A 6 3.53 14.09 5.10
CA PRO A 6 2.76 14.94 6.02
C PRO A 6 2.97 16.44 5.75
N TYR A 7 4.16 16.84 5.32
CA TYR A 7 4.46 18.23 4.95
C TYR A 7 3.62 18.69 3.75
N GLY A 8 3.65 17.92 2.66
CA GLY A 8 2.87 18.21 1.45
C GLY A 8 1.37 18.22 1.74
N LYS A 9 0.88 17.19 2.44
CA LYS A 9 -0.53 17.10 2.86
C LYS A 9 -0.97 18.32 3.68
N ARG A 10 -0.16 18.77 4.65
CA ARG A 10 -0.50 19.93 5.48
C ARG A 10 -0.60 21.21 4.66
N TYR A 11 0.34 21.42 3.73
CA TYR A 11 0.25 22.54 2.79
C TYR A 11 -1.03 22.47 1.97
N PHE A 12 -1.28 21.35 1.27
CA PHE A 12 -2.45 21.21 0.40
C PHE A 12 -3.77 21.33 1.15
N LEU A 13 -3.86 20.81 2.37
CA LEU A 13 -5.05 20.96 3.21
C LEU A 13 -5.27 22.40 3.71
N SER A 14 -4.21 23.19 3.87
CA SER A 14 -4.29 24.61 4.25
C SER A 14 -4.68 25.51 3.08
N VAL A 15 -4.25 25.18 1.86
CA VAL A 15 -4.49 26.01 0.67
C VAL A 15 -5.70 25.57 -0.16
N ALA A 16 -6.27 24.40 0.15
CA ALA A 16 -7.45 23.88 -0.54
C ALA A 16 -8.67 24.73 -0.20
N HIS A 17 -9.41 25.11 -1.24
CA HIS A 17 -10.73 25.71 -1.09
C HIS A 17 -11.73 24.60 -0.78
N LYS A 18 -12.24 24.57 0.47
CA LYS A 18 -13.20 23.56 0.93
C LYS A 18 -14.62 24.11 0.78
N THR A 19 -15.42 23.46 -0.06
CA THR A 19 -16.87 23.58 -0.06
C THR A 19 -17.48 22.33 0.60
N THR A 20 -18.78 22.36 0.90
CA THR A 20 -19.50 21.38 1.74
C THR A 20 -19.23 19.90 1.40
N ASN A 21 -18.87 19.57 0.14
CA ASN A 21 -18.50 18.21 -0.28
C ASN A 21 -17.23 18.11 -1.14
N LEU A 22 -16.52 19.21 -1.41
CA LEU A 22 -15.38 19.22 -2.35
C LEU A 22 -14.24 20.08 -1.80
N ALA A 23 -13.03 19.52 -1.79
CA ALA A 23 -11.80 20.28 -1.62
C ALA A 23 -11.13 20.42 -2.98
N CYS A 24 -10.99 21.65 -3.47
CA CYS A 24 -10.32 21.91 -4.75
C CYS A 24 -9.01 22.69 -4.52
N ILE A 25 -7.97 22.34 -5.27
CA ILE A 25 -6.68 23.03 -5.27
C ILE A 25 -6.51 23.67 -6.64
N ASN A 26 -6.43 25.00 -6.66
CA ASN A 26 -6.16 25.74 -7.88
C ASN A 26 -4.73 25.50 -8.37
N THR A 27 -4.55 25.53 -9.69
CA THR A 27 -3.24 25.35 -10.35
C THR A 27 -2.19 26.35 -9.86
N THR A 28 -2.58 27.59 -9.56
CA THR A 28 -1.69 28.60 -8.98
C THR A 28 -1.16 28.19 -7.61
N LYS A 29 -2.01 27.61 -6.75
CA LYS A 29 -1.61 27.12 -5.41
C LYS A 29 -0.76 25.87 -5.53
N LEU A 30 -1.04 25.01 -6.49
CA LEU A 30 -0.22 23.83 -6.78
C LEU A 30 1.20 24.23 -7.22
N LYS A 31 1.32 25.22 -8.12
CA LYS A 31 2.62 25.75 -8.57
C LYS A 31 3.39 26.48 -7.46
N ALA A 32 2.68 27.07 -6.50
CA ALA A 32 3.27 27.75 -5.36
C ALA A 32 3.70 26.80 -4.22
N PHE A 33 3.61 25.48 -4.41
CA PHE A 33 4.05 24.51 -3.41
C PHE A 33 5.57 24.62 -3.19
N PRO A 34 6.04 24.93 -1.97
CA PRO A 34 7.46 25.02 -1.67
C PRO A 34 8.08 23.62 -1.67
N VAL A 35 8.77 23.29 -2.76
CA VAL A 35 9.48 22.01 -2.91
C VAL A 35 10.81 22.08 -2.17
N LEU A 36 11.07 21.14 -1.25
CA LEU A 36 12.39 20.97 -0.65
C LEU A 36 13.27 20.22 -1.64
N LEU A 37 14.31 20.87 -2.16
CA LEU A 37 15.19 20.31 -3.18
C LEU A 37 16.61 20.10 -2.62
N PRO A 38 16.93 18.88 -2.16
CA PRO A 38 18.30 18.55 -1.75
C PRO A 38 19.24 18.38 -2.96
N PRO A 39 20.56 18.25 -2.77
CA PRO A 39 21.51 17.94 -3.84
C PRO A 39 21.18 16.62 -4.57
N MET A 40 21.62 16.49 -5.83
CA MET A 40 21.26 15.35 -6.69
C MET A 40 21.63 13.98 -6.09
N ASP A 41 22.74 13.87 -5.39
CA ASP A 41 23.17 12.59 -4.80
C ASP A 41 22.21 12.16 -3.68
N GLN A 42 21.85 13.10 -2.78
CA GLN A 42 20.86 12.84 -1.73
C GLN A 42 19.46 12.55 -2.31
N GLN A 43 19.10 13.16 -3.45
CA GLN A 43 17.84 12.84 -4.11
C GLN A 43 17.79 11.37 -4.54
N LYS A 44 18.89 10.85 -5.12
CA LYS A 44 18.98 9.44 -5.53
C LYS A 44 18.87 8.51 -4.33
N ASP A 45 19.63 8.75 -3.27
CA ASP A 45 19.63 7.92 -2.07
C ASP A 45 18.23 7.82 -1.44
N ILE A 46 17.53 8.96 -1.33
CA ILE A 46 16.16 9.02 -0.81
C ILE A 46 15.21 8.22 -1.70
N VAL A 47 15.32 8.38 -3.02
CA VAL A 47 14.46 7.71 -3.98
C VAL A 47 14.67 6.20 -3.93
N ASP A 48 15.91 5.73 -3.90
CA ASP A 48 16.25 4.31 -3.83
C ASP A 48 15.70 3.65 -2.56
N ALA A 49 15.84 4.32 -1.42
CA ALA A 49 15.26 3.86 -0.16
C ALA A 49 13.72 3.77 -0.23
N CYS A 50 13.06 4.79 -0.79
CA CYS A 50 11.61 4.78 -0.97
C CYS A 50 11.14 3.67 -1.92
N PHE A 51 11.82 3.46 -3.05
CA PHE A 51 11.49 2.41 -4.00
C PHE A 51 11.64 1.01 -3.41
N SER A 52 12.66 0.78 -2.60
CA SER A 52 12.85 -0.50 -1.90
C SER A 52 11.66 -0.83 -0.99
N ILE A 53 11.18 0.17 -0.25
CA ILE A 53 10.01 0.03 0.65
C ILE A 53 8.74 -0.22 -0.17
N ASP A 54 8.50 0.56 -1.22
CA ASP A 54 7.33 0.38 -2.09
C ASP A 54 7.32 -1.00 -2.76
N GLY A 55 8.50 -1.50 -3.14
CA GLY A 55 8.67 -2.86 -3.65
C GLY A 55 8.23 -3.92 -2.65
N LYS A 56 8.64 -3.80 -1.38
CA LYS A 56 8.22 -4.72 -0.29
C LYS A 56 6.71 -4.66 -0.06
N ILE A 57 6.13 -3.46 -0.03
CA ILE A 57 4.68 -3.27 0.13
C ILE A 57 3.92 -3.94 -1.02
N ARG A 58 4.39 -3.77 -2.26
CA ARG A 58 3.76 -4.38 -3.44
C ARG A 58 3.76 -5.91 -3.34
N VAL A 59 4.89 -6.51 -2.98
CA VAL A 59 4.99 -7.97 -2.81
C VAL A 59 4.07 -8.46 -1.69
N ALA A 60 4.07 -7.78 -0.54
CA ALA A 60 3.20 -8.14 0.58
C ALA A 60 1.71 -8.07 0.22
N ARG A 61 1.29 -7.00 -0.48
CA ARG A 61 -0.09 -6.84 -0.95
C ARG A 61 -0.48 -7.90 -1.99
N ALA A 62 0.42 -8.24 -2.91
CA ALA A 62 0.18 -9.30 -3.88
C ALA A 62 -0.03 -10.65 -3.19
N LYS A 63 0.84 -10.99 -2.22
CA LYS A 63 0.69 -12.22 -1.42
C LYS A 63 -0.63 -12.24 -0.63
N GLN A 64 -0.99 -11.12 -0.01
CA GLN A 64 -2.26 -10.99 0.71
C GLN A 64 -3.45 -11.22 -0.21
N ALA A 65 -3.46 -10.62 -1.41
CA ALA A 65 -4.52 -10.80 -2.39
C ALA A 65 -4.63 -12.27 -2.83
N SER A 66 -3.51 -12.91 -3.18
CA SER A 66 -3.51 -14.33 -3.57
C SER A 66 -4.01 -15.26 -2.45
N LEU A 67 -3.65 -14.98 -1.19
CA LEU A 67 -4.14 -15.76 -0.05
C LEU A 67 -5.63 -15.55 0.20
N GLN A 68 -6.13 -14.33 0.02
CA GLN A 68 -7.58 -14.05 0.13
C GLN A 68 -8.36 -14.75 -0.98
N ASP A 69 -7.86 -14.75 -2.21
CA ASP A 69 -8.50 -15.45 -3.31
C ASP A 69 -8.48 -16.97 -3.09
N LEU A 70 -7.34 -17.53 -2.65
CA LEU A 70 -7.25 -18.94 -2.27
C LEU A 70 -8.25 -19.29 -1.17
N PHE A 71 -8.32 -18.48 -0.10
CA PHE A 71 -9.27 -18.69 0.98
C PHE A 71 -10.73 -18.68 0.49
N ARG A 72 -11.08 -17.74 -0.39
CA ARG A 72 -12.43 -17.66 -0.97
C ARG A 72 -12.77 -18.88 -1.82
N THR A 73 -11.83 -19.37 -2.63
CA THR A 73 -12.02 -20.58 -3.43
C THR A 73 -12.19 -21.81 -2.54
N LEU A 74 -11.30 -22.00 -1.56
CA LEU A 74 -11.38 -23.14 -0.63
C LEU A 74 -12.69 -23.12 0.17
N LEU A 75 -13.10 -21.94 0.68
CA LEU A 75 -14.35 -21.79 1.39
C LEU A 75 -15.55 -22.15 0.50
N HIS A 76 -15.55 -21.70 -0.76
CA HIS A 76 -16.60 -22.05 -1.71
C HIS A 76 -16.66 -23.55 -1.99
N GLU A 77 -15.52 -24.23 -2.18
CA GLU A 77 -15.45 -25.68 -2.38
C GLU A 77 -15.92 -26.47 -1.15
N LEU A 78 -15.64 -25.96 0.05
CA LEU A 78 -16.12 -26.55 1.31
C LEU A 78 -17.64 -26.41 1.46
N MET A 79 -18.16 -25.20 1.22
CA MET A 79 -19.59 -24.88 1.35
C MET A 79 -20.44 -25.58 0.28
N THR A 80 -19.85 -25.88 -0.87
CA THR A 80 -20.50 -26.67 -1.93
C THR A 80 -20.28 -28.18 -1.79
N ALA A 81 -19.69 -28.64 -0.67
CA ALA A 81 -19.41 -30.04 -0.36
C ALA A 81 -18.52 -30.78 -1.38
N LYS A 82 -17.82 -30.05 -2.27
CA LYS A 82 -16.87 -30.62 -3.22
C LYS A 82 -15.62 -31.18 -2.53
N ILE A 83 -15.23 -30.57 -1.41
CA ILE A 83 -14.14 -31.03 -0.55
C ILE A 83 -14.69 -31.21 0.87
N ARG A 84 -14.42 -32.36 1.49
CA ARG A 84 -14.78 -32.65 2.89
C ARG A 84 -13.60 -32.35 3.80
N VAL A 85 -13.86 -31.68 4.94
CA VAL A 85 -12.84 -31.30 5.93
C VAL A 85 -12.01 -32.50 6.42
N HIS A 86 -12.62 -33.68 6.55
CA HIS A 86 -11.94 -34.89 7.03
C HIS A 86 -10.90 -35.48 6.06
N ASN A 87 -10.82 -34.99 4.82
CA ASN A 87 -9.83 -35.42 3.83
C ASN A 87 -8.74 -34.37 3.60
N LEU A 88 -8.71 -33.28 4.38
CA LEU A 88 -7.69 -32.25 4.28
C LEU A 88 -6.58 -32.52 5.30
N ASP A 89 -5.48 -33.10 4.82
CA ASP A 89 -4.24 -33.17 5.58
C ASP A 89 -3.58 -31.79 5.59
N PHE A 90 -3.88 -30.99 6.61
CA PHE A 90 -3.12 -29.77 6.87
C PHE A 90 -1.82 -30.16 7.57
N PRO A 91 -0.63 -29.87 6.99
CA PRO A 91 0.59 -29.91 7.78
C PRO A 91 0.44 -28.82 8.85
N ILE A 92 0.24 -29.26 10.10
CA ILE A 92 0.22 -28.37 11.26
C ILE A 92 1.61 -27.76 11.32
N GLY A 93 1.73 -26.51 10.85
CA GLY A 93 2.98 -25.77 10.80
C GLY A 93 3.48 -25.46 12.20
N GLY A 94 4.16 -26.43 12.79
CA GLY A 94 4.99 -26.33 13.96
C GLY A 94 6.04 -27.42 13.85
N GLU A 95 7.30 -27.01 13.96
CA GLU A 95 8.47 -27.90 14.12
C GLU A 95 9.10 -28.44 12.83
N GLN A 96 10.07 -27.66 12.32
CA GLN A 96 11.41 -28.15 12.00
C GLN A 96 12.35 -26.97 11.72
N ALA A 97 13.01 -26.52 12.78
CA ALA A 97 14.29 -25.81 12.72
C ALA A 97 15.13 -26.35 13.88
N ALA A 98 15.91 -27.39 13.58
CA ALA A 98 17.05 -27.86 14.37
C ALA A 98 18.31 -27.68 13.52
#